data_AF-A0A8I2FT78-F1
#
_entry.id   AF-A0A8I2FT78-F1
#
_cell.length_a   1.000
_cell.length_b   1.000
_cell.length_c   1.000
_cell.angle_alpha   90.00
_cell.angle_beta   90.00
_cell.angle_gamma   90.00
#
_symmetry.space_group_name_H-M   'P 1'
#
loop_
_entity.id
_entity.type
_entity.pdbx_description
1 polymer ?
#
loop_
_entity_poly.entity_id
_entity_poly.type
_entity_poly.pdbx_seq_one_letter_code
_entity_poly.pdbx_strand_id
1 'polypeptide(L)' 'MWWRDFDIRREKEGIVFYILGYSMSDDKPEMQDFNVYRVVPCQNQKK' A
#
# COMPACT_ATOMS: atom_id res chain seq x y z
N MET A 1 -6.91 12.72 -14.77
CA MET A 1 -5.80 13.04 -13.84
C MET A 1 -5.63 11.86 -12.90
N TRP A 2 -4.40 11.44 -12.57
CA TRP A 2 -4.16 10.28 -11.69
C TRP A 2 -3.47 10.74 -10.39
N TRP A 3 -4.02 10.34 -9.26
CA TRP A 3 -3.49 10.58 -7.92
C TRP A 3 -3.32 9.24 -7.20
N ARG A 4 -2.32 9.15 -6.31
CA ARG A 4 -2.06 7.96 -5.49
C ARG A 4 -2.02 8.38 -4.03
N ASP A 5 -2.77 7.70 -3.19
CA ASP A 5 -2.63 7.79 -1.74
C ASP A 5 -1.78 6.63 -1.24
N PHE A 6 -1.04 6.85 -0.16
CA PHE A 6 -0.36 5.79 0.55
C PHE A 6 -0.63 5.90 2.05
N ASP A 7 -0.85 4.76 2.69
CA ASP A 7 -1.02 4.63 4.12
C ASP A 7 -0.01 3.61 4.66
N ILE A 8 0.64 3.93 5.77
CA ILE A 8 1.70 3.10 6.36
C ILE A 8 1.27 2.77 7.78
N ARG A 9 1.06 1.49 8.05
CA ARG A 9 0.65 1.00 9.37
C ARG A 9 1.69 0.07 9.94
N ARG A 10 1.98 0.23 11.23
CA ARG A 10 2.78 -0.72 12.01
C ARG A 10 1.85 -1.72 12.67
N GLU A 11 1.92 -2.97 12.25
CA GLU A 11 1.25 -4.09 12.90
C GLU A 11 2.20 -4.77 13.88
N LYS A 12 1.67 -5.64 14.75
CA LYS A 12 2.47 -6.38 15.73
C LYS A 12 3.62 -7.18 15.07
N GLU A 13 3.42 -7.64 13.84
CA GLU A 13 4.31 -8.55 13.12
C GLU A 13 5.17 -7.87 12.02
N GLY A 14 4.99 -6.56 11.78
CA GLY A 14 5.72 -5.87 10.71
C GLY A 14 5.15 -4.50 10.36
N ILE A 15 5.63 -3.95 9.24
CA ILE A 15 5.13 -2.71 8.66
C ILE A 15 4.34 -3.05 7.40
N VAL A 16 3.14 -2.50 7.26
CA VAL A 16 2.27 -2.68 6.10
C VAL A 16 2.15 -1.36 5.35
N PHE A 17 2.40 -1.40 4.04
CA PHE A 17 2.20 -0.30 3.11
C PHE A 17 0.95 -0.56 2.28
N TYR A 18 -0.01 0.35 2.32
CA TYR A 18 -1.19 0.37 1.47
C TYR A 18 -0.98 1.45 0.42
N ILE A 19 -1.00 1.10 -0.86
CA ILE A 19 -0.93 2.07 -1.96
C ILE A 19 -2.26 2.00 -2.71
N LEU A 20 -2.98 3.13 -2.76
CA LEU A 20 -4.28 3.27 -3.39
C LEU A 20 -4.15 4.17 -4.62
N GLY A 21 -4.42 3.63 -5.80
CA GLY A 21 -4.48 4.36 -7.05
C GLY A 21 -5.91 4.74 -7.37
N TYR A 22 -6.15 6.02 -7.60
CA TYR A 22 -7.46 6.51 -8.02
C TYR A 22 -7.32 7.21 -9.38
N SER A 23 -8.28 6.95 -10.25
CA SER A 23 -8.42 7.63 -11.52
C SER A 23 -9.66 8.52 -11.43
N MET A 24 -9.47 9.82 -11.66
CA MET A 24 -10.58 10.73 -11.91
C MET A 24 -10.78 10.75 -13.43
N SER A 25 -11.73 9.92 -13.90
CA SER A 25 -12.45 10.17 -15.16
C SER A 25 -13.64 11.09 -14.84
N ASP A 26 -14.09 11.85 -15.82
CA ASP A 26 -14.91 13.07 -15.65
C ASP A 26 -16.25 12.89 -14.89
N ASP A 27 -16.68 11.66 -14.59
CA ASP A 27 -17.97 11.39 -13.95
C ASP A 27 -17.91 10.72 -12.56
N LYS A 28 -16.77 10.17 -12.10
CA LYS A 28 -16.57 9.66 -10.73
C LYS A 28 -15.09 9.31 -10.45
N PRO A 29 -14.58 9.51 -9.22
CA PRO A 29 -13.35 8.87 -8.78
C PRO A 29 -13.54 7.35 -8.76
N GLU A 30 -12.84 6.63 -9.63
CA GLU A 30 -12.78 5.17 -9.60
C GLU A 30 -11.43 4.72 -9.00
N MET A 31 -11.49 3.88 -7.98
CA MET A 31 -10.33 3.20 -7.43
C MET A 31 -9.92 2.10 -8.41
N GLN A 32 -8.79 2.27 -9.11
CA GLN A 32 -8.36 1.34 -10.15
C GLN A 32 -7.41 0.26 -9.64
N ASP A 33 -6.46 0.63 -8.79
CA ASP A 33 -5.41 -0.27 -8.34
C ASP A 33 -5.19 -0.15 -6.83
N PHE A 34 -5.05 -1.28 -6.15
CA PHE A 34 -4.53 -1.31 -4.79
C PHE A 34 -3.47 -2.38 -4.62
N ASN A 35 -2.34 -2.00 -4.03
CA ASN A 35 -1.27 -2.92 -3.70
C ASN A 35 -1.01 -2.85 -2.19
N VAL A 36 -0.87 -4.02 -1.56
CA VAL A 36 -0.55 -4.16 -0.13
C VAL A 36 0.79 -4.85 -0.01
N TYR A 37 1.76 -4.18 0.60
CA TYR A 37 3.08 -4.74 0.87
C TYR A 37 3.29 -4.91 2.36
N ARG A 38 3.57 -6.13 2.81
CA ARG A 38 3.92 -6.42 4.19
C ARG A 38 5.42 -6.67 4.30
N VAL A 39 6.10 -5.83 5.07
CA VAL A 39 7.50 -6.00 5.44
C VAL A 39 7.55 -6.64 6.82
N VAL A 40 7.90 -7.92 6.86
CA VAL A 40 8.20 -8.64 8.10
C VAL A 40 9.69 -8.49 8.42
N PRO A 41 10.07 -8.25 9.68
CA PRO A 41 11.47 -8.27 10.06
C PRO A 41 12.04 -9.66 9.78
N CYS A 42 13.13 -9.73 9.01
CA CYS A 42 13.85 -10.96 8.75
C CYS A 42 14.34 -11.51 10.09
N GLN A 43 13.73 -12.60 10.59
CA GLN A 43 14.23 -13.31 11.75
C GLN A 43 15.57 -13.94 11.35
N ASN A 44 16.67 -13.27 11.68
CA ASN A 44 18.05 -13.73 11.57
C ASN A 44 18.28 -14.81 10.52
N GLN A 45 18.69 -14.41 9.30
CA GLN A 45 19.55 -15.29 8.50
C GLN A 45 20.80 -15.59 9.35
N LYS A 46 20.74 -16.65 10.15
CA LYS A 46 21.92 -17.26 10.76
C LYS A 46 22.82 -17.68 9.60
N LYS A 47 23.86 -16.89 9.34
CA LYS A 47 25.08 -17.41 8.72
C LYS A 47 25.89 -18.12 9.79
#